data_AF-A0A1I5Z8N2-F1
#
_entry.id   AF-A0A1I5Z8N2-F1
#
_cell.length_a   1.000
_cell.length_b   1.000
_cell.length_c   1.000
_cell.angle_alpha   90.00
_cell.angle_beta   90.00
_cell.angle_gamma   90.00
#
_symmetry.space_group_name_H-M   'P 1'
#
loop_
_entity.id
_entity.type
_entity.pdbx_description
1 polymer ?
#
loop_
_entity_poly.entity_id
_entity_poly.type
_entity_poly.pdbx_seq_one_letter_code
_entity_poly.pdbx_strand_id
1 'polypeptide(L)' 'MRNTGELKKYKFYLKFKGGNNLIFETNTDIRTAERNKVDGGIFVETENSYTINLAQLEKLNVKILHENT' A
#
# COMPACT_ATOMS: atom_id res chain seq x y z
N MET A 1 -26.58 8.43 1.82
CA MET A 1 -25.81 8.88 0.63
C MET A 1 -24.39 8.38 0.79
N ARG A 2 -23.96 7.37 0.01
CA ARG A 2 -22.54 6.99 -0.06
C ARG A 2 -21.91 7.93 -1.08
N ASN A 3 -20.94 8.74 -0.65
CA ASN A 3 -20.05 9.46 -1.55
C ASN A 3 -19.29 8.38 -2.33
N THR A 4 -19.71 8.08 -3.56
CA THR A 4 -18.94 7.27 -4.51
C THR A 4 -17.84 8.16 -5.10
N GLY A 5 -16.99 8.73 -4.24
CA GLY A 5 -15.68 9.16 -4.70
C GLY A 5 -15.03 7.93 -5.27
N GLU A 6 -14.67 7.96 -6.56
CA GLU A 6 -14.07 6.84 -7.29
C GLU A 6 -13.10 6.08 -6.38
N LEU A 7 -13.29 4.76 -6.26
CA LEU A 7 -12.33 3.88 -5.61
C LEU A 7 -11.04 3.97 -6.44
N LYS A 8 -10.10 4.78 -5.95
CA LYS A 8 -8.80 4.92 -6.62
C LYS A 8 -8.05 3.62 -6.48
N LYS A 9 -7.69 3.02 -7.59
CA LYS A 9 -6.86 1.83 -7.61
C LYS A 9 -5.39 2.23 -7.69
N TYR A 10 -4.55 1.62 -6.88
CA TYR A 10 -3.11 1.90 -6.80
C TYR A 10 -2.33 0.65 -7.20
N LYS A 11 -1.24 0.84 -7.94
CA LYS A 11 -0.23 -0.18 -8.20
C LYS A 11 1.06 0.19 -7.50
N PHE A 12 1.42 -0.57 -6.47
CA PHE A 12 2.61 -0.36 -5.68
C PHE A 12 3.77 -1.21 -6.19
N TYR A 13 4.96 -0.61 -6.18
CA TYR A 13 6.24 -1.25 -6.46
C TYR A 13 7.12 -1.00 -5.25
N LEU A 14 7.29 -2.04 -4.44
CA LEU A 14 8.01 -1.99 -3.18
C LEU A 14 9.35 -2.70 -3.32
N LYS A 15 10.41 -2.05 -2.86
CA LYS A 15 11.72 -2.65 -2.63
C LYS A 15 11.99 -2.65 -1.13
N PHE A 16 12.29 -3.82 -0.58
CA PHE A 16 12.63 -3.99 0.83
C PHE A 16 14.16 -4.01 1.01
N LYS A 17 14.59 -3.62 2.21
CA LYS A 17 15.95 -3.86 2.69
C LYS A 17 16.28 -5.35 2.52
N GLY A 18 17.45 -5.66 1.98
CA GLY A 18 17.83 -7.04 1.65
C GLY A 18 17.47 -7.49 0.23
N GLY A 19 16.88 -6.62 -0.60
CA GLY A 19 16.76 -6.85 -2.05
C GLY A 19 15.46 -7.51 -2.52
N ASN A 20 14.56 -7.89 -1.61
CA ASN A 20 13.25 -8.41 -1.96
C ASN A 20 12.36 -7.33 -2.57
N ASN A 21 11.52 -7.70 -3.54
CA ASN A 21 10.59 -6.79 -4.20
C ASN A 21 9.15 -7.34 -4.14
N LEU A 22 8.17 -6.45 -4.03
CA LEU A 22 6.75 -6.79 -4.09
C LEU A 22 6.03 -5.80 -5.01
N ILE A 23 5.23 -6.34 -5.94
CA ILE A 23 4.37 -5.54 -6.81
C ILE A 23 2.95 -6.03 -6.61
N PHE A 24 2.03 -5.14 -6.26
CA PHE A 24 0.63 -5.49 -6.06
C PHE A 24 -0.31 -4.30 -6.33
N GLU A 25 -1.57 -4.61 -6.54
CA GLU A 25 -2.64 -3.63 -6.74
C GLU A 25 -3.62 -3.67 -5.56
N THR A 26 -4.12 -2.50 -5.16
CA THR A 26 -5.08 -2.34 -4.06
C THR A 26 -5.77 -0.99 -4.17
N ASN A 27 -6.97 -0.83 -3.59
CA ASN A 27 -7.58 0.49 -3.44
C ASN A 27 -7.14 1.21 -2.15
N THR A 28 -6.33 0.55 -1.32
CA THR A 28 -5.74 1.15 -0.12
C THR A 28 -4.47 1.93 -0.46
N ASP A 29 -4.44 3.24 -0.22
CA ASP A 29 -3.19 4.02 -0.32
C ASP A 29 -2.29 3.79 0.89
N ILE A 30 -1.33 2.87 0.78
CA ILE A 30 -0.44 2.51 1.89
C ILE A 30 0.47 3.65 2.38
N ARG A 31 0.55 4.76 1.64
CA ARG A 31 1.32 5.95 2.06
C ARG A 31 0.62 6.68 3.20
N THR A 32 -0.71 6.68 3.19
CA THR A 32 -1.58 7.45 4.10
C THR A 32 -2.47 6.58 4.98
N ALA A 33 -2.58 5.28 4.70
CA ALA A 33 -3.34 4.34 5.50
C ALA A 33 -2.89 4.32 6.98
N GLU A 34 -3.80 3.87 7.85
CA GLU A 34 -3.54 3.73 9.28
C GLU A 34 -2.35 2.78 9.54
N ARG A 35 -1.50 3.15 10.49
CA ARG A 35 -0.25 2.45 10.78
C ARG A 35 -0.28 1.85 12.17
N ASN A 36 -0.04 0.56 12.24
CA ASN A 36 0.12 -0.18 13.49
C ASN A 36 1.60 -0.33 13.83
N LYS A 37 1.98 0.03 15.06
CA LYS A 37 3.36 -0.17 15.55
C LYS A 37 3.40 -1.42 16.43
N VAL A 38 4.21 -2.39 16.05
CA VAL A 38 4.40 -3.65 16.79
C VAL A 38 5.89 -3.98 16.78
N ASP A 39 6.50 -4.16 17.96
CA ASP A 39 7.91 -4.53 18.14
C ASP A 39 8.90 -3.74 17.26
N GLY A 40 8.71 -2.43 17.16
CA GLY A 40 9.55 -1.54 16.35
C GLY A 40 9.27 -1.56 14.84
N GLY A 41 8.40 -2.46 14.37
CA GLY A 41 7.85 -2.44 13.02
C GLY A 41 6.75 -1.39 12.84
N ILE A 42 6.51 -1.00 11.59
CA ILE A 42 5.43 -0.10 11.20
C ILE A 42 4.63 -0.81 10.12
N PHE A 43 3.43 -1.26 10.45
CA PHE A 43 2.62 -2.11 9.59
C PHE A 43 1.43 -1.37 9.02
N VAL A 44 1.13 -1.64 7.76
CA VAL A 44 -0.12 -1.24 7.10
C VAL A 44 -0.79 -2.50 6.57
N GLU A 45 -2.09 -2.61 6.79
CA GLU A 45 -2.92 -3.63 6.18
C GLU A 45 -3.67 -3.05 5.00
N THR A 46 -3.81 -3.85 3.95
CA THR A 46 -4.61 -3.49 2.77
C THR A 46 -5.89 -4.32 2.72
N GLU A 47 -6.90 -3.83 2.00
CA GLU A 47 -8.15 -4.56 1.77
C GLU A 47 -7.95 -5.94 1.10
N ASN A 48 -6.83 -6.12 0.38
CA ASN A 48 -6.44 -7.38 -0.24
C ASN A 48 -5.68 -8.30 0.74
N SER A 49 -5.74 -8.02 2.04
CA SER A 49 -5.11 -8.80 3.12
C SER A 49 -3.58 -8.90 3.03
N TYR A 50 -2.92 -7.90 2.42
CA TYR A 50 -1.48 -7.74 2.57
C TYR A 50 -1.17 -6.97 3.85
N THR A 51 -0.27 -7.50 4.67
CA THR A 51 0.33 -6.77 5.79
C THR A 51 1.76 -6.38 5.44
N ILE A 52 2.01 -5.08 5.28
CA ILE A 52 3.29 -4.55 4.82
C ILE A 52 4.02 -3.87 5.97
N ASN A 53 5.24 -4.33 6.28
CA ASN A 53 6.13 -3.63 7.21
C ASN A 53 6.88 -2.48 6.50
N LEU A 54 6.36 -1.27 6.62
CA LEU A 54 6.94 -0.05 6.05
C LEU A 54 8.35 0.26 6.58
N ALA A 55 8.69 -0.16 7.80
CA ALA A 55 10.02 0.07 8.36
C ALA A 55 11.14 -0.71 7.62
N GLN A 56 10.76 -1.74 6.87
CA GLN A 56 11.66 -2.55 6.04
C GLN A 56 11.73 -2.08 4.59
N LEU A 57 10.98 -1.04 4.20
CA LEU A 57 11.07 -0.50 2.84
C LEU A 57 12.38 0.27 2.64
N GLU A 58 13.04 -0.03 1.53
CA GLU A 58 14.14 0.74 0.97
C GLU A 58 13.60 1.75 -0.05
N LYS A 59 12.65 1.34 -0.90
CA LYS A 59 11.98 2.22 -1.88
C LYS A 59 10.50 1.88 -2.02
N LEU A 60 9.68 2.90 -2.21
CA LEU A 60 8.26 2.81 -2.52
C LEU A 60 7.97 3.66 -3.74
N ASN A 61 7.46 3.04 -4.80
CA ASN A 61 6.88 3.74 -5.94
C ASN A 61 5.41 3.33 -6.09
N VAL A 62 4.59 4.24 -6.61
CA VAL A 62 3.16 4.01 -6.82
C VAL A 62 2.72 4.60 -8.14
N LYS A 63 1.85 3.87 -8.84
CA LYS A 63 1.08 4.37 -9.98
C LYS A 63 -0.39 4.40 -9.60
N ILE A 64 -1.03 5.55 -9.75
CA ILE A 64 -2.49 5.67 -9.63
C ILE A 64 -3.08 5.14 -10.93
N LEU A 65 -4.00 4.19 -10.81
CA LEU A 65 -4.76 3.63 -11.92
C LEU A 65 -6.13 4.33 -11.92
N HIS A 66 -6.48 4.95 -13.04
CA HIS A 66 -7.84 5.41 -13.28
C HIS A 66 -8.66 4.19 -13.71
N GLU A 67 -9.73 3.87 -12.99
CA GLU A 67 -10.76 2.99 -13.54
C GLU A 67 -11.54 3.82 -14.57
N ASN A 68 -11.43 3.47 -15.85
CA ASN A 68 -12.33 4.01 -16.85
C ASN A 68 -13.71 3.42 -16.57
N THR A 69 -14.56 4.16 -15.84
CA THR A 69 -16.00 3.90 -15.79
C THR A 69 -16.66 4.16 -17.14
#